data_AF-A0A8S3IEA9-F1
#
_entry.id   AF-A0A8S3IEA9-F1
#
_cell.length_a   1.000
_cell.length_b   1.000
_cell.length_c   1.000
_cell.angle_alpha   90.00
_cell.angle_beta   90.00
_cell.angle_gamma   90.00
#
_symmetry.space_group_name_H-M   'P 1'
#
loop_
_entity.id
_entity.type
_entity.pdbx_description
1 polymer ?
#
loop_
_entity_poly.entity_id
_entity_poly.type
_entity_poly.pdbx_seq_one_letter_code
_entity_poly.pdbx_strand_id
1 'polypeptide(L)'
;VQVRVLRDYGISTGTQNENVWSRRDLHVDQDGTQLKMTLWNNQARSISRSMVGLKIKLKNVKISWFNGSRLLISMGNTQLSIIK
;
A
#
# COMPACT_ATOMS: atom_id res chain seq x y z
N VAL A 1 -8.71 -5.36 -5.56
CA VAL A 1 -8.21 -6.13 -4.41
C VAL A 1 -8.77 -5.53 -3.14
N GLN A 2 -9.21 -6.34 -2.18
CA GLN A 2 -9.57 -5.91 -0.84
C GLN A 2 -8.55 -6.51 0.13
N VAL A 3 -8.05 -5.71 1.07
CA VAL A 3 -7.12 -6.18 2.10
C VAL A 3 -7.45 -5.55 3.45
N ARG A 4 -7.11 -6.22 4.54
CA ARG A 4 -7.09 -5.64 5.89
C ARG A 4 -5.68 -5.15 6.20
N VAL A 5 -5.55 -3.92 6.69
CA VAL A 5 -4.25 -3.41 7.14
C VAL A 5 -3.93 -4.01 8.50
N LEU A 6 -2.83 -4.77 8.59
CA LEU A 6 -2.36 -5.39 9.84
C LEU A 6 -1.31 -4.52 10.53
N ARG A 7 -0.43 -3.88 9.74
CA ARG A 7 0.62 -3.02 10.26
C ARG A 7 0.98 -1.93 9.25
N ASP A 8 1.28 -0.74 9.77
CA ASP A 8 1.84 0.38 9.02
C ASP A 8 3.31 0.59 9.44
N TYR A 9 4.23 0.55 8.47
CA TYR A 9 5.66 0.77 8.73
C TYR A 9 6.06 2.25 8.67
N GLY A 10 5.11 3.15 8.43
CA GLY A 10 5.34 4.58 8.28
C GLY A 10 5.54 5.01 6.83
N ILE A 11 5.65 6.33 6.64
CA ILE A 11 5.91 6.94 5.35
C ILE A 11 7.39 7.31 5.23
N SER A 12 7.99 6.93 4.12
CA SER A 12 9.31 7.40 3.67
C SER A 12 9.11 8.40 2.54
N THR A 13 9.91 9.45 2.53
CA THR A 13 9.85 10.51 1.51
C THR A 13 11.26 10.80 1.02
N GLY A 14 11.39 11.26 -0.21
CA GLY A 14 12.66 11.69 -0.75
C GLY A 14 12.51 12.41 -2.08
N THR A 15 13.64 12.79 -2.66
CA THR A 15 13.73 13.45 -3.96
C THR A 15 14.74 12.68 -4.80
N GLN A 16 14.40 12.40 -6.06
CA GLN A 16 15.32 11.78 -7.03
C GLN A 16 15.15 12.47 -8.38
N ASN A 17 16.22 13.04 -8.92
CA ASN A 17 16.20 13.80 -10.19
C ASN A 17 15.04 14.80 -10.22
N GLU A 18 14.96 15.67 -9.20
CA GLU A 18 13.90 16.69 -9.01
C GLU A 18 12.49 16.14 -8.73
N ASN A 19 12.26 14.83 -8.88
CA ASN A 19 10.98 14.20 -8.59
C ASN A 19 10.86 13.88 -7.10
N VAL A 20 9.90 14.51 -6.44
CA VAL A 20 9.51 14.18 -5.07
C VAL A 20 8.73 12.87 -5.07
N TRP A 21 9.16 11.92 -4.26
CA TRP A 21 8.47 10.66 -4.06
C TRP A 21 8.08 10.47 -2.60
N SER A 22 7.00 9.74 -2.40
CA SER A 22 6.66 9.20 -1.08
C SER A 22 6.27 7.74 -1.21
N ARG A 23 6.62 6.95 -0.20
CA ARG A 23 6.40 5.51 -0.14
C ARG A 23 5.87 5.15 1.24
N ARG A 24 4.87 4.28 1.28
CA ARG A 24 4.41 3.65 2.53
C ARG A 24 4.28 2.16 2.31
N ASP A 25 4.98 1.40 3.13
CA ASP A 25 4.86 -0.05 3.15
C ASP A 25 3.87 -0.45 4.24
N LEU A 26 2.96 -1.37 3.89
CA LEU A 26 1.96 -1.93 4.79
C LEU A 26 2.10 -3.44 4.83
N HIS A 27 1.88 -4.02 6.01
CA HIS A 27 1.58 -5.43 6.15
C HIS A 27 0.07 -5.59 6.07
N VAL A 28 -0.41 -6.44 5.17
CA VAL A 28 -1.84 -6.60 4.92
C VAL A 28 -2.24 -8.06 4.88
N ASP A 29 -3.48 -8.34 5.28
CA ASP A 29 -4.12 -9.63 5.10
C ASP A 29 -5.06 -9.57 3.90
N GLN A 30 -4.85 -10.46 2.94
CA GLN A 30 -5.75 -10.69 1.82
C GLN A 30 -6.30 -12.11 1.95
N ASP A 31 -7.52 -12.24 2.47
CA ASP A 31 -8.26 -13.49 2.56
C ASP A 31 -7.47 -14.61 3.27
N GLY A 32 -6.83 -14.27 4.40
CA GLY A 32 -5.98 -15.18 5.18
C GLY A 32 -4.54 -15.28 4.72
N THR A 33 -4.17 -14.62 3.61
CA THR A 33 -2.79 -14.54 3.13
C THR A 33 -2.16 -13.21 3.55
N GLN A 34 -1.10 -13.29 4.35
CA GLN A 34 -0.31 -12.13 4.75
C GLN A 34 0.65 -11.71 3.64
N LEU A 35 0.55 -10.45 3.23
CA LEU A 35 1.29 -9.88 2.10
C LEU A 35 1.88 -8.52 2.48
N LYS A 36 2.92 -8.12 1.75
CA LYS A 36 3.42 -6.75 1.79
C LYS A 36 2.77 -5.94 0.68
N MET A 37 2.32 -4.74 1.03
CA MET A 37 1.79 -3.75 0.11
C MET A 37 2.67 -2.50 0.11
N THR A 38 3.03 -2.02 -1.06
CA THR A 38 3.77 -0.77 -1.23
C THR A 38 2.88 0.24 -1.92
N LEU A 39 2.61 1.33 -1.21
CA LEU A 39 1.91 2.50 -1.72
C LEU A 39 2.92 3.58 -2.08
N TRP A 40 2.65 4.30 -3.16
CA TRP A 40 3.48 5.40 -3.67
C TRP A 40 2.68 6.70 -3.70
N ASN A 41 3.39 7.82 -3.60
CA ASN A 41 2.89 9.17 -3.82
C ASN A 41 1.58 9.47 -3.09
N ASN A 42 0.53 9.84 -3.82
CA ASN A 42 -0.75 10.23 -3.24
C ASN A 42 -1.37 9.09 -2.42
N GLN A 43 -1.21 7.83 -2.84
CA GLN A 43 -1.71 6.68 -2.10
C GLN A 43 -0.93 6.44 -0.80
N ALA A 44 0.37 6.73 -0.78
CA ALA A 44 1.18 6.62 0.44
C ALA A 44 0.75 7.66 1.50
N ARG A 45 0.30 8.83 1.06
CA ARG A 45 -0.14 9.94 1.92
C ARG A 45 -1.60 9.84 2.36
N SER A 46 -2.45 9.17 1.57
CA SER A 46 -3.87 9.02 1.89
C SER A 46 -4.16 8.00 3.00
N ILE A 47 -3.22 7.09 3.27
CA ILE A 47 -3.29 6.20 4.44
C ILE A 47 -2.68 6.90 5.66
N SER A 48 -3.37 6.87 6.80
CA SER A 48 -2.84 7.28 8.11
C SER A 48 -2.65 6.08 9.03
N ARG A 49 -1.86 6.23 10.11
CA ARG A 49 -1.63 5.16 11.11
C ARG A 49 -2.92 4.70 11.81
N SER A 50 -3.95 5.54 11.87
CA SER A 50 -5.26 5.18 12.43
C SER A 50 -6.04 4.18 11.58
N MET A 51 -5.51 3.80 10.41
CA MET A 51 -6.17 2.86 9.49
C MET A 51 -5.77 1.40 9.70
N VAL A 52 -4.88 1.11 10.66
CA VAL A 52 -4.60 -0.28 11.10
C VAL A 52 -5.89 -0.93 11.60
N GLY A 53 -6.16 -2.14 11.16
CA GLY A 53 -7.39 -2.89 11.43
C GLY A 53 -8.51 -2.68 10.39
N LEU A 54 -8.45 -1.60 9.59
CA LEU A 54 -9.46 -1.31 8.57
C LEU A 54 -9.29 -2.19 7.33
N LYS A 55 -10.42 -2.44 6.66
CA LYS A 55 -10.45 -3.00 5.31
C LYS A 55 -10.36 -1.87 4.28
N ILE A 56 -9.46 -2.03 3.32
CA ILE A 56 -9.29 -1.10 2.21
C ILE A 56 -9.52 -1.82 0.89
N LYS A 57 -10.16 -1.15 -0.05
CA LYS A 57 -10.30 -1.56 -1.45
C LYS A 57 -9.30 -0.80 -2.29
N LEU A 58 -8.61 -1.51 -3.16
CA LEU A 58 -7.71 -0.95 -4.15
C LEU A 58 -8.11 -1.43 -5.54
N LYS A 59 -8.07 -0.50 -6.49
CA LYS A 59 -8.20 -0.78 -7.93
C LYS A 59 -6.93 -0.34 -8.65
N ASN A 60 -6.61 -0.99 -9.77
CA ASN A 60 -5.41 -0.72 -10.57
C ASN A 60 -4.10 -0.89 -9.77
N VAL A 61 -3.96 -2.05 -9.12
CA VAL A 61 -2.72 -2.43 -8.42
C VAL A 61 -1.93 -3.41 -9.25
N LYS A 62 -0.61 -3.29 -9.22
CA LYS A 62 0.30 -4.27 -9.81
C LYS A 62 0.57 -5.37 -8.79
N ILE A 63 0.45 -6.63 -9.21
CA ILE A 63 0.93 -7.78 -8.44
C ILE A 63 2.37 -8.06 -8.89
N SER A 64 3.26 -8.23 -7.93
CA SER A 64 4.66 -8.56 -8.19
C SER A 64 5.14 -9.65 -7.22
N TRP A 65 6.27 -10.27 -7.53
CA TRP A 65 6.91 -11.29 -6.71
C TRP A 65 8.34 -10.86 -6.44
N PHE A 66 8.75 -10.89 -5.18
CA PHE A 66 10.10 -10.56 -4.77
C PHE A 66 10.56 -11.54 -3.69
N ASN A 67 11.68 -12.21 -3.91
CA ASN A 67 12.22 -13.24 -3.01
C ASN A 67 11.16 -14.27 -2.57
N GLY A 68 10.35 -14.77 -3.52
CA GLY A 68 9.29 -15.73 -3.26
C GLY A 68 8.04 -15.17 -2.57
N SER A 69 8.03 -13.91 -2.17
CA SER A 69 6.89 -13.25 -1.53
C SER A 69 6.07 -12.45 -2.54
N ARG A 70 4.75 -12.59 -2.47
CA ARG A 70 3.81 -11.80 -3.28
C ARG A 70 3.66 -10.39 -2.71
N LEU A 71 3.70 -9.40 -3.60
CA LEU A 71 3.62 -7.97 -3.30
C LEU A 71 2.46 -7.33 -4.05
N LEU A 72 1.80 -6.38 -3.39
CA LEU A 72 0.83 -5.48 -4.00
C LEU A 72 1.45 -4.09 -4.13
N ILE A 73 1.54 -3.54 -5.33
CA ILE A 73 2.19 -2.25 -5.58
C ILE A 73 1.16 -1.29 -6.18
N SER A 74 1.00 -0.11 -5.57
CA SER A 74 0.18 0.94 -6.16
C SER A 74 0.89 1.57 -7.36
N MET A 75 0.14 1.76 -8.42
CA MET A 75 0.51 2.52 -9.62
C MET A 75 -0.03 3.95 -9.51
N GLY A 76 0.42 4.86 -10.39
CA GLY A 76 -0.03 6.25 -10.38
C GLY A 76 -1.56 6.43 -10.49
N ASN A 77 -2.24 5.47 -11.14
CA ASN A 77 -3.70 5.45 -11.30
C ASN A 77 -4.43 4.53 -10.29
N THR A 78 -3.77 4.10 -9.22
CA THR A 78 -4.40 3.29 -8.18
C THR A 78 -5.47 4.08 -7.44
N GLN A 79 -6.68 3.54 -7.39
CA GLN A 79 -7.76 4.10 -6.57
C GLN A 79 -7.78 3.37 -5.22
N LEU A 80 -7.91 4.14 -4.14
CA LEU A 80 -7.96 3.63 -2.77
C LEU A 80 -9.27 4.08 -2.13
N SER A 81 -10.00 3.16 -1.52
CA SER A 81 -11.16 3.48 -0.69
C SER A 81 -11.20 2.63 0.57
N ILE A 82 -11.74 3.20 1.65
CA ILE A 82 -11.99 2.47 2.90
C ILE A 82 -13.34 1.76 2.76
N ILE A 83 -13.42 0.52 3.22
CA ILE A 83 -14.67 -0.21 3.32
C ILE A 83 -15.04 -0.28 4.80
N LYS A 84 -16.21 0.26 5.13
CA LYS A 84 -16.81 0.13 6.46
C LYS A 84 -17.48 -1.24 6.60
#